data_AF-A0A919NLT1-F1
#
_entry.id   AF-A0A919NLT1-F1
#
_cell.length_a   1.000
_cell.length_b   1.000
_cell.length_c   1.000
_cell.angle_alpha   90.00
_cell.angle_beta   90.00
_cell.angle_gamma   90.00
#
_symmetry.space_group_name_H-M   'P 1'
#
loop_
_entity.id
_entity.type
_entity.pdbx_description
1 polymer ?
#
loop_
_entity_poly.entity_id
_entity_poly.type
_entity_poly.pdbx_seq_one_letter_code
_entity_poly.pdbx_strand_id
1 'polypeptide(L)'
;MSLVERFPYRVLIAQSRGEVATMSAVLVLNADFGPLHRVSLRHAVRMLFRQVAVVHEAEPDRQIGVYPMPTVVRLVSYVVTRWRHSRGPAWSRVGVLARDHRACAYCGAPASTIDHVLPRSRGGANEWTNTVAACGRCNNRKGDRTPSEARMPLRVRPAAPSWAALA
;
A
#
# COMPACT_ATOMS: atom_id res chain seq x y z
N MET A 1 39.32 -27.01 9.83
CA MET A 1 37.91 -27.20 9.43
C MET A 1 37.04 -26.19 10.16
N SER A 2 36.73 -25.07 9.54
CA SER A 2 35.54 -24.25 9.83
C SER A 2 35.43 -23.22 8.70
N LEU A 3 34.52 -23.53 7.77
CA LEU A 3 34.25 -22.80 6.56
C LEU A 3 33.48 -21.53 6.90
N VAL A 4 34.09 -20.41 6.53
CA VAL A 4 33.47 -19.09 6.46
C VAL A 4 32.59 -19.08 5.20
N GLU A 5 31.33 -19.50 5.32
CA GLU A 5 30.38 -19.36 4.21
C GLU A 5 29.68 -18.01 4.28
N ARG A 6 30.16 -17.15 3.37
CA ARG A 6 29.66 -15.84 3.00
C ARG A 6 28.23 -15.95 2.46
N PHE A 7 27.30 -15.20 3.05
CA PHE A 7 25.99 -14.94 2.43
C PHE A 7 26.11 -13.83 1.37
N PRO A 8 25.63 -14.04 0.13
CA PRO A 8 25.74 -13.08 -0.95
C PRO A 8 24.47 -12.21 -1.02
N TYR A 9 24.42 -11.13 -0.26
CA TYR A 9 23.57 -10.00 -0.64
C TYR A 9 24.32 -8.69 -0.39
N ARG A 10 24.93 -8.17 -1.45
CA ARG A 10 25.33 -6.76 -1.51
C ARG A 10 24.05 -5.93 -1.49
N VAL A 11 23.71 -5.40 -0.32
CA VAL A 11 22.74 -4.30 -0.22
C VAL A 11 23.37 -3.11 -0.93
N LEU A 12 22.89 -2.82 -2.15
CA LEU A 12 23.27 -1.62 -2.87
C LEU A 12 22.73 -0.41 -2.10
N ILE A 13 23.62 0.26 -1.38
CA ILE A 13 23.36 1.56 -0.75
C ILE A 13 23.34 2.59 -1.89
N ALA A 14 22.14 3.02 -2.29
CA ALA A 14 22.00 4.22 -3.11
C ALA A 14 22.30 5.43 -2.21
N GLN A 15 23.48 6.02 -2.38
CA GLN A 15 23.83 7.29 -1.78
C GLN A 15 23.22 8.42 -2.62
N SER A 16 22.23 9.13 -2.07
CA SER A 16 21.94 10.51 -2.44
C SER A 16 22.39 11.42 -1.31
N ARG A 17 23.29 12.35 -1.66
CA ARG A 17 23.83 13.41 -0.80
C ARG A 17 22.69 14.33 -0.35
N GLY A 18 22.58 14.59 0.95
CA GLY A 18 21.58 15.49 1.53
C GLY A 18 21.47 15.28 3.03
N GLU A 19 22.26 16.07 3.76
CA GLU A 19 22.43 16.11 5.21
C GLU A 19 21.12 16.40 5.97
N VAL A 20 20.59 15.40 6.67
CA VAL A 20 19.68 15.53 7.83
C VAL A 20 19.97 14.36 8.76
N ALA A 21 20.30 14.62 10.03
CA ALA A 21 20.63 13.63 11.05
C ALA A 21 19.64 12.44 11.01
N THR A 22 20.10 11.29 10.49
CA THR A 22 19.21 10.18 10.14
C THR A 22 18.61 9.56 11.38
N MET A 23 17.28 9.66 11.53
CA MET A 23 16.51 8.81 12.44
C MET A 23 16.99 7.37 12.30
N SER A 24 17.56 6.79 13.36
CA SER A 24 18.07 5.42 13.34
C SER A 24 16.93 4.45 13.04
N ALA A 25 16.90 3.98 11.79
CA ALA A 25 15.85 3.14 11.25
C ALA A 25 16.22 1.67 11.46
N VAL A 26 15.60 1.04 12.46
CA VAL A 26 15.77 -0.37 12.83
C VAL A 26 15.04 -1.26 11.82
N LEU A 27 15.71 -2.28 11.29
CA LEU A 27 15.09 -3.23 10.35
C LEU A 27 14.23 -4.23 11.13
N VAL A 28 13.00 -4.46 10.66
CA VAL A 28 12.12 -5.51 11.17
C VAL A 28 12.15 -6.70 10.23
N LEU A 29 12.51 -7.86 10.76
CA LEU A 29 12.38 -9.15 10.09
C LEU A 29 11.10 -9.86 10.54
N ASN A 30 10.55 -10.65 9.63
CA ASN A 30 9.52 -11.61 9.94
C ASN A 30 10.11 -12.84 10.65
N ALA A 31 9.28 -13.73 11.18
CA ALA A 31 9.73 -14.89 11.94
C ALA A 31 10.57 -15.89 11.11
N ASP A 32 10.45 -15.87 9.78
CA ASP A 32 11.23 -16.65 8.81
C ASP A 32 12.52 -15.94 8.34
N PHE A 33 12.93 -14.87 9.02
CA PHE A 33 14.06 -13.99 8.65
C PHE A 33 13.85 -13.16 7.37
N GLY A 34 12.67 -13.20 6.76
CA GLY A 34 12.34 -12.34 5.63
C GLY A 34 12.26 -10.86 6.04
N PRO A 35 12.86 -9.92 5.29
CA PRO A 35 12.79 -8.49 5.63
C PRO A 35 11.38 -7.93 5.41
N LEU A 36 10.83 -7.23 6.40
CA LEU A 36 9.49 -6.61 6.31
C LEU A 36 9.54 -5.13 5.93
N HIS A 37 10.05 -4.30 6.84
CA HIS A 37 10.15 -2.85 6.71
C HIS A 37 11.09 -2.28 7.79
N ARG A 38 11.34 -0.97 7.74
CA ARG A 38 12.12 -0.26 8.76
C ARG A 38 11.19 0.53 9.69
N VAL A 39 11.53 0.60 10.97
CA VAL A 39 10.83 1.36 11.99
C VAL A 39 11.77 2.29 12.74
N SER A 40 11.25 3.30 13.41
CA SER A 40 12.06 4.13 14.30
C SER A 40 12.54 3.33 15.50
N LEU A 41 13.69 3.71 16.07
CA LEU A 41 14.21 3.12 17.31
C LEU A 41 13.18 3.08 18.44
N ARG A 42 12.42 4.18 18.63
CA ARG A 42 11.34 4.25 19.65
C ARG A 42 10.27 3.18 19.42
N HIS A 43 9.92 2.90 18.17
CA HIS A 43 8.96 1.84 17.83
C HIS A 43 9.57 0.46 18.11
N ALA A 44 10.83 0.23 17.71
CA ALA A 44 11.52 -1.04 17.96
C ALA A 44 11.58 -1.37 19.47
N VAL A 45 11.93 -0.39 20.31
CA VAL A 45 11.94 -0.57 21.78
C VAL A 45 10.53 -0.92 22.30
N ARG A 46 9.48 -0.28 21.78
CA ARG A 46 8.09 -0.63 22.15
C ARG A 46 7.72 -2.06 21.74
N MET A 47 8.23 -2.55 20.62
CA MET A 47 8.00 -3.94 20.17
C MET A 47 8.70 -4.95 21.10
N LEU A 48 9.95 -4.67 21.48
CA LEU A 48 10.72 -5.49 22.42
C LEU A 48 10.03 -5.54 23.79
N PHE A 49 9.60 -4.39 24.33
CA PHE A 49 8.91 -4.31 25.62
C PHE A 49 7.57 -5.08 25.62
N ARG A 50 6.83 -5.03 24.51
CA ARG A 50 5.58 -5.80 24.32
C ARG A 50 5.81 -7.28 24.02
N GLN A 51 7.07 -7.71 23.92
CA GLN A 51 7.46 -9.09 23.60
C GLN A 51 6.89 -9.59 22.25
N VAL A 52 6.63 -8.66 21.32
CA VAL A 52 6.19 -9.00 19.94
C VAL A 52 7.37 -9.12 18.97
N ALA A 53 8.57 -8.74 19.42
CA ALA A 53 9.82 -8.90 18.69
C ALA A 53 10.97 -9.22 19.64
N VAL A 54 12.03 -9.81 19.09
CA VAL A 54 13.30 -10.07 19.76
C VAL A 54 14.43 -9.37 19.03
N VAL A 55 15.50 -9.01 19.74
CA VAL A 55 16.72 -8.48 19.12
C VAL A 55 17.34 -9.58 18.29
N HIS A 56 17.60 -9.30 17.02
CA HIS A 56 18.35 -10.20 16.13
C HIS A 56 19.79 -9.74 15.96
N GLU A 57 19.98 -8.43 15.74
CA GLU A 57 21.28 -7.78 15.70
C GLU A 57 21.23 -6.51 16.53
N ALA A 58 22.36 -6.20 17.16
CA ALA A 58 22.54 -4.99 17.95
C ALA A 58 23.91 -4.37 17.72
N GLU A 59 24.01 -3.07 17.98
CA GLU A 59 25.26 -2.34 18.03
C GLU A 59 26.02 -2.74 19.31
N PRO A 60 27.25 -3.29 19.21
CA PRO A 60 27.95 -3.89 20.36
C PRO A 60 28.20 -2.92 21.53
N ASP A 61 28.51 -1.67 21.22
CA ASP A 61 29.00 -0.69 22.20
C ASP A 61 27.93 0.34 22.62
N ARG A 62 26.66 0.08 22.27
CA ARG A 62 25.56 1.02 22.53
C ARG A 62 24.37 0.34 23.19
N GLN A 63 23.82 0.98 24.22
CA GLN A 63 22.73 0.43 25.02
C GLN A 63 21.62 1.45 25.25
N ILE A 64 20.41 0.95 25.50
CA ILE A 64 19.23 1.71 25.92
C ILE A 64 18.77 1.09 27.25
N GLY A 65 19.15 1.72 28.36
CA GLY A 65 18.95 1.13 29.69
C GLY A 65 19.72 -0.18 29.80
N VAL A 66 19.01 -1.29 30.06
CA VAL A 66 19.58 -2.64 30.15
C VAL A 66 19.59 -3.41 28.81
N TYR A 67 19.07 -2.81 27.73
CA TYR A 67 18.94 -3.47 26.44
C TYR A 67 20.03 -3.03 25.47
N PRO A 68 20.59 -3.94 24.66
CA PRO A 68 21.52 -3.55 23.59
C PRO A 68 20.77 -2.75 22.51
N MET A 69 21.45 -1.79 21.88
CA MET A 69 20.88 -0.92 20.84
C MET A 69 20.52 -1.76 19.60
N PRO A 70 19.23 -1.96 19.27
CA PRO A 70 18.86 -2.84 18.17
C PRO A 70 19.12 -2.19 16.81
N THR A 71 19.81 -2.90 15.93
CA THR A 71 19.90 -2.57 14.49
C THR A 71 18.89 -3.38 13.68
N VAL A 72 18.62 -4.62 14.13
CA VAL A 72 17.64 -5.53 13.55
C VAL A 72 16.82 -6.21 14.64
N VAL A 73 15.50 -6.16 14.53
CA VAL A 73 14.56 -6.91 15.37
C VAL A 73 13.79 -7.92 14.54
N ARG A 74 13.47 -9.07 15.12
CA ARG A 74 12.70 -10.14 14.47
C ARG A 74 11.39 -10.36 15.21
N LEU A 75 10.28 -10.45 14.48
CA LEU A 75 8.97 -10.78 15.07
C LEU A 75 8.97 -12.20 15.66
N VAL A 76 8.29 -12.36 16.80
CA VAL A 76 8.16 -13.67 17.47
C VAL A 76 7.17 -14.60 16.75
N SER A 77 6.22 -14.04 16.00
CA SER A 77 5.25 -14.78 15.21
C SER A 77 5.33 -14.37 13.74
N TYR A 78 5.07 -15.35 12.87
CA TYR A 78 5.05 -15.11 11.43
C TYR A 78 3.86 -14.22 11.07
N VAL A 79 4.14 -13.05 10.49
CA VAL A 79 3.10 -12.18 9.94
C VAL A 79 3.03 -12.39 8.44
N VAL A 80 1.95 -13.02 7.99
CA VAL A 80 1.61 -13.01 6.56
C VAL A 80 1.29 -11.56 6.20
N THR A 81 2.09 -10.91 5.36
CA THR A 81 1.77 -9.58 4.82
C THR A 81 0.66 -9.70 3.77
N ARG A 82 -0.56 -10.05 4.21
CA ARG A 82 -1.71 -10.29 3.33
C ARG A 82 -2.03 -9.08 2.46
N TRP A 83 -1.68 -7.85 2.87
CA TRP A 83 -1.80 -6.65 2.04
C TRP A 83 -0.84 -6.61 0.84
N ARG A 84 0.32 -7.30 0.91
CA ARG A 84 1.25 -7.46 -0.22
C ARG A 84 0.75 -8.50 -1.23
N HIS A 85 -0.10 -9.43 -0.79
CA HIS A 85 -0.67 -10.51 -1.61
C HIS A 85 -2.18 -10.37 -1.83
N SER A 86 -2.80 -9.29 -1.38
CA SER A 86 -4.22 -9.02 -1.59
C SER A 86 -4.45 -8.52 -3.00
N ARG A 87 -5.63 -8.79 -3.55
CA ARG A 87 -6.06 -8.43 -4.93
C ARG A 87 -6.18 -6.91 -5.18
N GLY A 88 -5.48 -6.08 -4.41
CA GLY A 88 -5.59 -4.62 -4.40
C GLY A 88 -6.46 -4.07 -3.27
N PRO A 89 -6.65 -2.75 -3.24
CA PRO A 89 -7.48 -2.06 -2.25
C PRO A 89 -8.95 -2.44 -2.39
N ALA A 90 -9.65 -2.48 -1.26
CA ALA A 90 -11.10 -2.68 -1.24
C ALA A 90 -11.81 -1.55 -1.99
N TRP A 91 -12.91 -1.87 -2.66
CA TRP A 91 -13.70 -0.88 -3.37
C TRP A 91 -14.24 0.18 -2.41
N SER A 92 -14.15 1.45 -2.81
CA SER A 92 -14.83 2.56 -2.12
C SER A 92 -15.12 3.68 -3.11
N ARG A 93 -16.17 4.47 -2.87
CA ARG A 93 -16.50 5.64 -3.69
C ARG A 93 -15.35 6.65 -3.75
N VAL A 94 -14.71 6.91 -2.60
CA VAL A 94 -13.55 7.80 -2.52
C VAL A 94 -12.39 7.24 -3.35
N GLY A 95 -12.17 5.93 -3.28
CA GLY A 95 -11.15 5.24 -4.06
C GLY A 95 -11.39 5.32 -5.57
N VAL A 96 -12.63 5.21 -6.05
CA VAL A 96 -12.97 5.39 -7.49
C VAL A 96 -12.68 6.81 -7.95
N LEU A 97 -13.07 7.81 -7.17
CA LEU A 97 -12.75 9.21 -7.48
C LEU A 97 -11.24 9.47 -7.49
N ALA A 98 -10.50 8.88 -6.56
CA ALA A 98 -9.04 9.00 -6.52
C ALA A 98 -8.37 8.31 -7.72
N ARG A 99 -8.76 7.06 -8.02
CA ARG A 99 -8.27 6.28 -9.17
C ARG A 99 -8.43 7.04 -10.49
N ASP A 100 -9.57 7.67 -10.69
CA ASP A 100 -9.90 8.38 -11.93
C ASP A 100 -9.45 9.85 -11.89
N HIS A 101 -8.55 10.22 -10.96
CA HIS A 101 -8.03 11.58 -10.79
C HIS A 101 -9.12 12.66 -10.67
N ARG A 102 -10.27 12.30 -10.09
CA ARG A 102 -11.47 13.13 -10.02
C ARG A 102 -11.89 13.70 -11.39
N ALA A 103 -11.60 12.98 -12.47
CA ALA A 103 -12.00 13.34 -13.83
C ALA A 103 -13.17 12.46 -14.29
N CYS A 104 -14.17 13.07 -14.91
CA CYS A 104 -15.34 12.38 -15.42
C CYS A 104 -14.93 11.44 -16.56
N ALA A 105 -15.25 10.15 -16.42
CA ALA A 105 -14.93 9.12 -17.40
C ALA A 105 -15.63 9.32 -18.76
N TYR A 106 -16.63 10.21 -18.85
CA TYR A 106 -17.33 10.52 -20.10
C TYR A 106 -16.78 11.78 -20.78
N CYS A 107 -16.69 12.90 -20.05
CA CYS A 107 -16.36 14.20 -20.64
C CYS A 107 -15.01 14.79 -20.17
N GLY A 108 -14.37 14.20 -19.17
CA GLY A 108 -13.12 14.71 -18.58
C GLY A 108 -13.27 15.87 -17.59
N ALA A 109 -14.45 16.47 -17.46
CA ALA A 109 -14.69 17.52 -16.48
C ALA A 109 -14.55 17.00 -15.04
N PRO A 110 -14.37 17.87 -14.02
CA PRO A 110 -14.30 17.43 -12.62
C PRO A 110 -15.49 16.56 -12.22
N ALA A 111 -15.18 15.43 -11.58
CA ALA A 111 -16.13 14.44 -11.10
C ALA A 111 -16.33 14.58 -9.58
N SER A 112 -17.59 14.56 -9.17
CA SER A 112 -18.02 14.56 -7.77
C SER A 112 -18.87 13.33 -7.43
N THR A 113 -19.25 12.55 -8.45
CA THR A 113 -20.04 11.34 -8.30
C THR A 113 -19.34 10.14 -8.91
N ILE A 114 -19.89 8.96 -8.62
CA ILE A 114 -19.55 7.73 -9.33
C ILE A 114 -20.77 7.29 -10.12
N ASP A 115 -20.53 6.68 -11.27
CA ASP A 115 -21.54 6.02 -12.10
C ASP A 115 -21.21 4.53 -12.22
N HIS A 116 -22.26 3.71 -12.34
CA HIS A 116 -22.14 2.28 -12.60
C HIS A 116 -22.29 1.97 -14.10
N VAL A 117 -21.29 1.35 -14.72
CA VAL A 117 -21.28 0.95 -16.13
C VAL A 117 -22.49 0.07 -16.46
N LEU A 118 -22.71 -0.99 -15.68
CA LEU A 118 -24.00 -1.65 -15.57
C LEU A 118 -24.78 -0.99 -14.43
N PRO A 119 -25.94 -0.36 -14.69
CA PRO A 119 -26.74 0.30 -13.66
C PRO A 119 -27.12 -0.63 -12.51
N ARG A 120 -27.21 -0.09 -11.29
CA ARG A 120 -27.63 -0.87 -10.10
C ARG A 120 -29.02 -1.48 -10.25
N SER A 121 -29.95 -0.77 -10.90
CA SER A 121 -31.30 -1.27 -11.20
C SER A 121 -31.31 -2.52 -12.09
N ARG A 122 -30.19 -2.82 -12.75
CA ARG A 122 -30.00 -3.99 -13.61
C ARG A 122 -28.96 -4.98 -13.05
N GLY A 123 -28.70 -4.93 -11.74
CA GLY A 123 -27.79 -5.86 -11.05
C GLY A 123 -26.32 -5.45 -11.05
N GLY A 124 -25.98 -4.22 -11.43
CA GLY A 124 -24.63 -3.70 -11.36
C GLY A 124 -24.06 -3.66 -9.93
N ALA A 125 -22.94 -4.34 -9.69
CA ALA A 125 -22.27 -4.40 -8.40
C ALA A 125 -21.39 -3.16 -8.12
N ASN A 126 -21.09 -2.92 -6.84
CA ASN A 126 -20.12 -1.93 -6.38
C ASN A 126 -18.70 -2.50 -6.51
N GLU A 127 -18.19 -2.54 -7.74
CA GLU A 127 -16.89 -3.12 -8.06
C GLU A 127 -16.05 -2.17 -8.90
N TRP A 128 -14.73 -2.29 -8.79
CA TRP A 128 -13.79 -1.45 -9.52
C TRP A 128 -13.98 -1.49 -11.03
N THR A 129 -14.34 -2.66 -11.57
CA THR A 129 -14.61 -2.91 -12.99
C THR A 129 -15.98 -2.40 -13.44
N ASN A 130 -16.89 -2.10 -12.52
CA ASN A 130 -18.23 -1.63 -12.83
C ASN A 130 -18.46 -0.15 -12.47
N THR A 131 -17.56 0.52 -11.75
CA THR A 131 -17.75 1.92 -11.34
C THR A 131 -16.68 2.84 -11.88
N VAL A 132 -17.08 4.04 -12.30
CA VAL A 132 -16.21 5.12 -12.80
C VAL A 132 -16.57 6.46 -12.15
N ALA A 133 -15.63 7.39 -12.10
CA ALA A 133 -15.90 8.76 -11.71
C ALA A 133 -16.73 9.47 -12.79
N ALA A 134 -17.75 10.22 -12.37
CA ALA A 134 -18.64 10.96 -13.25
C ALA A 134 -18.97 12.35 -12.67
N CYS A 135 -19.23 13.31 -13.55
CA CYS A 135 -19.88 14.56 -13.15
C CYS A 135 -21.40 14.36 -13.10
N GLY A 136 -22.11 15.18 -12.31
CA GLY A 136 -23.57 15.05 -12.16
C GLY A 136 -24.34 15.10 -13.48
N ARG A 137 -23.93 15.97 -14.42
CA ARG A 137 -24.55 16.08 -15.75
C ARG A 137 -24.45 14.78 -16.55
N CYS A 138 -23.26 14.19 -16.63
CA CYS A 138 -23.06 12.94 -17.38
C CYS A 138 -23.74 11.76 -16.67
N ASN A 139 -23.63 11.69 -15.34
CA ASN A 139 -24.27 10.66 -14.53
C ASN A 139 -25.80 10.66 -14.77
N ASN A 140 -26.44 11.83 -14.67
CA ASN A 140 -27.88 11.97 -14.91
C ASN A 140 -28.26 11.69 -16.38
N ARG A 141 -27.42 12.12 -17.33
CA ARG A 141 -27.66 11.83 -18.76
C ARG A 141 -27.61 10.33 -19.03
N LYS A 142 -26.68 9.58 -18.45
CA LYS A 142 -26.64 8.12 -18.61
C LYS A 142 -27.85 7.48 -17.93
N GLY A 143 -28.05 7.77 -16.65
CA GLY A 143 -29.12 7.20 -15.83
C GLY A 143 -29.04 5.67 -15.79
N ASP A 144 -30.20 5.03 -15.94
CA ASP A 144 -30.39 3.58 -15.86
C ASP A 144 -30.02 2.83 -17.15
N ARG A 145 -29.19 3.46 -17.99
CA ARG A 145 -28.68 2.88 -19.24
C ARG A 145 -27.22 2.49 -19.12
N THR A 146 -26.78 1.57 -19.97
CA THR A 146 -25.33 1.32 -20.15
C THR A 146 -24.67 2.44 -20.97
N PRO A 147 -23.33 2.60 -20.92
CA PRO A 147 -22.62 3.54 -21.78
C PRO A 147 -22.94 3.40 -23.28
N SER A 148 -23.13 2.18 -23.78
CA SER A 148 -23.51 1.92 -25.18
C SER A 148 -24.93 2.40 -25.48
N GLU A 149 -25.90 2.05 -24.63
CA GLU A 149 -27.30 2.50 -24.76
C GLU A 149 -27.44 4.03 -24.70
N ALA A 150 -26.66 4.68 -23.85
CA ALA A 150 -26.66 6.15 -23.72
C ALA A 150 -25.83 6.85 -24.82
N ARG A 151 -25.12 6.10 -25.67
CA ARG A 151 -24.13 6.61 -26.64
C ARG A 151 -23.09 7.52 -25.97
N MET A 152 -22.61 7.08 -24.82
CA MET A 152 -21.65 7.78 -23.96
C MET A 152 -20.41 6.90 -23.77
N PRO A 153 -19.49 6.84 -24.75
CA PRO A 153 -18.30 6.00 -24.63
C PRO A 153 -17.45 6.45 -23.44
N LEU A 154 -16.92 5.47 -22.72
CA LEU A 154 -15.97 5.73 -21.63
C LEU A 154 -14.61 6.10 -22.23
N ARG A 155 -13.98 7.12 -21.67
CA ARG A 155 -12.61 7.54 -21.98
C ARG A 155 -11.56 6.65 -21.32
N VAL A 156 -11.96 5.89 -20.30
CA VAL A 156 -11.11 5.00 -19.51
C VAL A 156 -11.79 3.65 -19.31
N ARG A 157 -11.01 2.57 -19.28
CA ARG A 157 -11.53 1.24 -18.95
C ARG A 157 -11.46 1.03 -17.42
N PRO A 158 -12.58 0.80 -16.72
CA PRO A 158 -12.57 0.59 -15.28
C PRO A 158 -11.82 -0.70 -14.91
N ALA A 159 -10.86 -0.57 -14.00
CA ALA A 159 -10.06 -1.67 -13.46
C ALA A 159 -9.77 -1.44 -11.98
N ALA A 160 -9.39 -2.51 -11.26
CA ALA A 160 -8.92 -2.42 -9.90
C ALA A 160 -7.53 -1.75 -9.88
N PRO A 161 -7.32 -0.71 -9.04
CA PRO A 161 -6.02 -0.08 -8.93
C PRO A 161 -5.05 -0.95 -8.11
N SER A 162 -3.75 -0.70 -8.26
CA SER A 162 -2.77 -1.17 -7.29
C SER A 162 -2.79 -0.28 -6.04
N TRP A 163 -2.23 -0.76 -4.93
CA TRP A 163 -2.04 0.09 -3.74
C TRP A 163 -1.20 1.35 -4.05
N ALA A 164 -0.21 1.24 -4.93
CA ALA A 164 0.62 2.37 -5.35
C ALA A 164 -0.15 3.41 -6.17
N ALA A 165 -1.21 3.02 -6.88
CA ALA A 165 -2.01 3.94 -7.69
C ALA A 165 -3.07 4.73 -6.90
N LEU A 166 -3.32 4.38 -5.63
CA LEU A 166 -4.24 5.10 -4.74
C LEU A 166 -3.53 5.88 -3.61
N ALA A 167 -2.21 5.74 -3.47
CA ALA A 167 -1.40 6.43 -2.47
C ALA A 167 -1.07 7.86 -2.94
#